data_AF-A0A0D2TPG4-F1
#
_entry.id   AF-A0A0D2TPG4-F1
#
_cell.length_a   1.000
_cell.length_b   1.000
_cell.length_c   1.000
_cell.angle_alpha   90.00
_cell.angle_beta   90.00
_cell.angle_gamma   90.00
#
_symmetry.space_group_name_H-M   'P 1'
#
loop_
_entity.id
_entity.type
_entity.pdbx_description
1 polymer ?
#
loop_
_entity_poly.entity_id
_entity_poly.type
_entity_poly.pdbx_seq_one_letter_code
_entity_poly.pdbx_strand_id
1 'polypeptide(L)'
;MQTAVGVFGGEGYKDGIEVPPLMVANAGQSDRPEISSLNCPPFVAVELCREHLGVHPCDRRRSINEYRSLFPAIDFSLIENDDDVLWKADTREKNEEVAARGLKFLSWLWTRKEKEIAIVTHSGFLYHTLSAFGSDCHPSVKDEICKHFANCELRSVVIIDRSMMGSDPATTNYPGKIPSGLDLPSDVADEKLPDEGKVN
;
A
#
# COMPACT_ATOMS: atom_id res chain seq x y z
N MET A 1 -1.54 -2.76 -5.35
CA MET A 1 -1.37 -1.58 -6.24
C MET A 1 -2.69 -0.91 -6.56
N GLN A 2 -3.68 -1.60 -7.17
CA GLN A 2 -5.01 -1.02 -7.48
C GLN A 2 -5.66 -0.31 -6.28
N THR A 3 -5.61 -0.90 -5.08
CA THR A 3 -6.09 -0.24 -3.85
C THR A 3 -5.36 1.07 -3.58
N ALA A 4 -4.04 1.08 -3.66
CA ALA A 4 -3.24 2.28 -3.39
C ALA A 4 -3.55 3.41 -4.37
N VAL A 5 -3.57 3.11 -5.66
CA VAL A 5 -3.84 4.11 -6.71
C VAL A 5 -5.30 4.58 -6.68
N GLY A 6 -6.25 3.70 -6.32
CA GLY A 6 -7.65 4.07 -6.16
C GLY A 6 -7.91 5.01 -4.99
N VAL A 7 -7.18 4.84 -3.88
CA VAL A 7 -7.36 5.65 -2.66
C VAL A 7 -6.55 6.95 -2.73
N PHE A 8 -5.31 6.88 -3.20
CA PHE A 8 -4.36 8.00 -3.13
C PHE A 8 -4.03 8.63 -4.49
N GLY A 9 -4.63 8.15 -5.58
CA GLY A 9 -4.43 8.70 -6.92
C GLY A 9 -5.18 10.01 -7.17
N GLY A 10 -4.81 10.68 -8.26
CA GLY A 10 -5.43 11.92 -8.71
C GLY A 10 -6.82 11.70 -9.32
N GLU A 11 -7.64 12.74 -9.33
CA GLU A 11 -8.90 12.74 -10.09
C GLU A 11 -8.65 12.70 -11.60
N GLY A 12 -9.67 12.30 -12.35
CA GLY A 12 -9.62 12.10 -13.79
C GLY A 12 -8.89 13.19 -14.57
N TYR A 13 -8.33 12.77 -15.70
CA TYR A 13 -7.49 13.56 -16.59
C TYR A 13 -8.01 15.00 -16.81
N LYS A 14 -7.13 15.99 -16.67
CA LYS A 14 -7.38 17.39 -17.05
C LYS A 14 -6.68 17.66 -18.38
N ASP A 15 -7.43 18.17 -19.35
CA ASP A 15 -6.92 18.43 -20.70
C ASP A 15 -5.62 19.25 -20.71
N GLY A 16 -4.64 18.81 -21.49
CA GLY A 16 -3.43 19.58 -21.82
C GLY A 16 -2.15 19.27 -21.01
N ILE A 17 -2.15 18.26 -20.13
CA ILE A 17 -0.94 17.81 -19.43
C ILE A 17 -0.67 16.33 -19.72
N GLU A 18 0.34 16.05 -20.53
CA GLU A 18 0.82 14.69 -20.80
C GLU A 18 1.75 14.21 -19.68
N VAL A 19 1.16 13.65 -18.61
CA VAL A 19 1.90 12.85 -17.63
C VAL A 19 1.45 11.38 -17.72
N PRO A 20 2.36 10.41 -17.51
CA PRO A 20 1.98 9.01 -17.46
C PRO A 20 0.89 8.79 -16.39
N PRO A 21 -0.18 8.03 -16.66
CA PRO A 21 -1.21 7.78 -15.68
C PRO A 21 -0.67 6.93 -14.53
N LEU A 22 -1.30 7.06 -13.37
CA LEU A 22 -0.99 6.22 -12.22
C LEU A 22 -1.53 4.80 -12.39
N MET A 23 -2.66 4.66 -13.08
CA MET A 23 -3.22 3.38 -13.51
C MET A 23 -3.94 3.57 -14.85
N VAL A 24 -3.63 2.74 -15.84
CA VAL A 24 -4.31 2.79 -17.15
C VAL A 24 -5.77 2.34 -17.06
N ALA A 25 -6.59 2.74 -18.02
CA ALA A 25 -7.97 2.27 -18.12
C ALA A 25 -8.04 0.74 -18.23
N ASN A 26 -9.01 0.15 -17.53
CA ASN A 26 -9.25 -1.29 -17.48
C ASN A 26 -8.03 -2.13 -17.03
N ALA A 27 -7.14 -1.55 -16.22
CA ALA A 27 -6.00 -2.28 -15.66
C ALA A 27 -6.48 -3.53 -14.90
N GLY A 28 -5.96 -4.69 -15.28
CA GLY A 28 -6.32 -5.97 -14.68
C GLY A 28 -7.77 -6.40 -14.90
N GLN A 29 -8.42 -6.00 -16.00
CA GLN A 29 -9.82 -6.35 -16.31
C GLN A 29 -10.80 -5.86 -15.23
N SER A 30 -10.58 -4.64 -14.74
CA SER A 30 -11.36 -4.06 -13.64
C SER A 30 -12.55 -3.19 -14.08
N ASP A 31 -12.68 -2.92 -15.39
CA ASP A 31 -13.64 -1.97 -15.97
C ASP A 31 -13.59 -0.56 -15.36
N ARG A 32 -12.47 -0.23 -14.69
CA ARG A 32 -12.25 1.10 -14.10
C ARG A 32 -11.64 2.07 -15.12
N PRO A 33 -12.00 3.36 -15.04
CA PRO A 33 -11.34 4.39 -15.82
C PRO A 33 -9.87 4.53 -15.42
N GLU A 34 -9.10 5.21 -16.27
CA GLU A 34 -7.74 5.63 -15.95
C GLU A 34 -7.70 6.50 -14.68
N ILE A 35 -6.65 6.35 -13.87
CA ILE A 35 -6.39 7.17 -12.70
C ILE A 35 -5.18 8.06 -12.97
N SER A 36 -5.38 9.37 -12.79
CA SER A 36 -4.34 10.37 -13.03
C SER A 36 -3.24 10.31 -11.97
N SER A 37 -2.01 10.62 -12.38
CA SER A 37 -0.88 10.89 -11.49
C SER A 37 -0.78 12.37 -11.09
N LEU A 38 -1.71 13.22 -11.55
CA LEU A 38 -1.73 14.64 -11.19
C LEU A 38 -2.23 14.84 -9.76
N ASN A 39 -1.54 15.71 -9.02
CA ASN A 39 -1.89 16.08 -7.64
C ASN A 39 -1.96 14.88 -6.66
N CYS A 40 -1.25 13.79 -6.94
CA CYS A 40 -1.10 12.65 -6.03
C CYS A 40 0.31 12.65 -5.38
N PRO A 41 0.52 11.93 -4.26
CA PRO A 41 1.86 11.75 -3.73
C PRO A 41 2.70 10.85 -4.66
N PRO A 42 4.04 10.79 -4.51
CA PRO A 42 4.84 9.79 -5.20
C PRO A 42 4.45 8.37 -4.75
N PHE A 43 4.40 7.44 -5.71
CA PHE A 43 4.16 6.01 -5.45
C PHE A 43 5.44 5.22 -5.68
N VAL A 44 5.84 4.43 -4.69
CA VAL A 44 7.04 3.61 -4.76
C VAL A 44 6.68 2.16 -4.44
N ALA A 45 7.05 1.23 -5.32
CA ALA A 45 6.88 -0.20 -5.10
C ALA A 45 8.11 -0.79 -4.38
N VAL A 46 7.89 -1.54 -3.31
CA VAL A 46 8.94 -2.10 -2.46
C VAL A 46 8.64 -3.57 -2.15
N GLU A 47 9.58 -4.47 -2.45
CA GLU A 47 9.43 -5.91 -2.22
C GLU A 47 9.32 -6.27 -0.72
N LEU A 48 9.96 -5.48 0.15
CA LEU A 48 10.05 -5.78 1.59
C LEU A 48 8.68 -5.82 2.29
N CYS A 49 7.66 -5.13 1.78
CA CYS A 49 6.31 -5.08 2.38
C CYS A 49 5.28 -5.96 1.66
N ARG A 50 5.72 -7.02 0.96
CA ARG A 50 4.81 -8.04 0.40
C ARG A 50 4.24 -8.95 1.49
N GLU A 51 3.13 -9.62 1.18
CA GLU A 51 2.62 -10.74 1.98
C GLU A 51 3.69 -11.86 2.14
N HIS A 52 3.39 -12.85 2.97
CA HIS A 52 4.16 -14.09 3.06
C HIS A 52 4.48 -14.66 1.68
N LEU A 53 5.75 -14.97 1.45
CA LEU A 53 6.21 -15.46 0.17
C LEU A 53 6.13 -16.99 0.07
N GLY A 54 5.86 -17.47 -1.14
CA GLY A 54 5.95 -18.87 -1.52
C GLY A 54 4.69 -19.71 -1.30
N VAL A 55 4.65 -20.90 -1.90
CA VAL A 55 3.55 -21.89 -1.95
C VAL A 55 2.25 -21.37 -2.57
N HIS A 56 1.68 -20.28 -2.08
CA HIS A 56 0.41 -19.75 -2.55
C HIS A 56 0.62 -18.91 -3.83
N PRO A 57 -0.01 -19.27 -4.96
CA PRO A 57 0.18 -18.55 -6.22
C PRO A 57 -0.29 -17.09 -6.18
N CYS A 58 -1.25 -16.74 -5.31
CA CYS A 58 -1.71 -15.36 -5.13
C CYS A 58 -0.64 -14.44 -4.54
N ASP A 59 0.34 -15.00 -3.82
CA ASP A 59 1.44 -14.25 -3.24
C ASP A 59 2.59 -14.06 -4.24
N ARG A 60 2.53 -14.73 -5.41
CA ARG A 60 3.48 -14.53 -6.52
C ARG A 60 3.05 -13.29 -7.31
N ARG A 61 3.98 -12.36 -7.49
CA ARG A 61 3.73 -11.18 -8.32
C ARG A 61 3.96 -11.50 -9.80
N ARG A 62 3.34 -10.71 -10.68
CA ARG A 62 3.66 -10.71 -12.12
C ARG A 62 4.99 -9.99 -12.38
N SER A 63 5.44 -10.00 -13.63
CA SER A 63 6.64 -9.27 -14.02
C SER A 63 6.51 -7.77 -13.75
N ILE A 64 7.64 -7.10 -13.48
CA ILE A 64 7.64 -5.65 -13.30
C ILE A 64 7.28 -4.95 -14.61
N ASN A 65 7.66 -5.50 -15.76
CA ASN A 65 7.28 -4.99 -17.07
C ASN A 65 5.76 -4.99 -17.29
N GLU A 66 5.06 -6.06 -16.88
CA GLU A 66 3.60 -6.07 -16.88
C GLU A 66 3.04 -4.99 -15.94
N TYR A 67 3.56 -4.87 -14.71
CA TYR A 67 3.08 -3.83 -13.80
C TYR A 67 3.35 -2.42 -14.31
N ARG A 68 4.50 -2.15 -14.94
CA ARG A 68 4.81 -0.84 -15.55
C ARG A 68 3.83 -0.49 -16.66
N SER A 69 3.37 -1.46 -17.44
CA SER A 69 2.33 -1.20 -18.46
C SER A 69 0.96 -0.85 -17.84
N LEU A 70 0.68 -1.36 -16.65
CA LEU A 70 -0.61 -1.14 -15.96
C LEU A 70 -0.57 0.10 -15.05
N PHE A 71 0.58 0.41 -14.47
CA PHE A 71 0.81 1.50 -13.52
C PHE A 71 2.05 2.34 -13.90
N PRO A 72 2.00 3.08 -15.03
CA PRO A 72 3.18 3.76 -15.58
C PRO A 72 3.88 4.76 -14.65
N ALA A 73 3.12 5.42 -13.75
CA ALA A 73 3.67 6.41 -12.84
C ALA A 73 4.14 5.86 -11.47
N ILE A 74 4.04 4.55 -11.22
CA ILE A 74 4.62 3.95 -10.00
C ILE A 74 6.13 3.75 -10.20
N ASP A 75 6.92 4.18 -9.22
CA ASP A 75 8.36 3.95 -9.20
C ASP A 75 8.68 2.51 -8.78
N PHE A 76 9.26 1.74 -9.71
CA PHE A 76 9.73 0.38 -9.51
C PHE A 76 11.27 0.28 -9.42
N SER A 77 11.98 1.40 -9.29
CA SER A 77 13.46 1.44 -9.30
C SER A 77 14.11 0.66 -8.15
N LEU A 78 13.38 0.42 -7.06
CA LEU A 78 13.83 -0.36 -5.92
C LEU A 78 13.68 -1.88 -6.12
N ILE A 79 13.16 -2.33 -7.27
CA ILE A 79 13.00 -3.74 -7.57
C ILE A 79 14.01 -4.15 -8.63
N GLU A 80 14.93 -5.04 -8.24
CA GLU A 80 16.07 -5.43 -9.08
C GLU A 80 15.68 -6.38 -10.22
N ASN A 81 14.77 -7.32 -9.96
CA ASN A 81 14.46 -8.42 -10.88
C ASN A 81 13.08 -8.23 -11.53
N ASP A 82 12.99 -8.40 -12.85
CA ASP A 82 11.71 -8.32 -13.56
C ASP A 82 10.76 -9.44 -13.12
N ASP A 83 11.25 -10.66 -13.08
CA ASP A 83 10.52 -11.82 -12.55
C ASP A 83 10.51 -11.86 -11.02
N ASP A 84 9.53 -12.58 -10.46
CA ASP A 84 9.44 -12.83 -9.02
C ASP A 84 10.41 -13.93 -8.59
N VAL A 85 11.64 -13.53 -8.24
CA VAL A 85 12.70 -14.44 -7.76
C VAL A 85 12.58 -14.76 -6.26
N LEU A 86 11.74 -14.01 -5.52
CA LEU A 86 11.59 -14.17 -4.07
C LEU A 86 10.55 -15.22 -3.72
N TRP A 87 9.50 -15.37 -4.54
CA TRP A 87 8.49 -16.40 -4.36
C TRP A 87 9.00 -17.79 -4.77
N LYS A 88 8.76 -18.80 -3.94
CA LYS A 88 9.15 -20.20 -4.17
C LYS A 88 7.93 -21.12 -4.16
N ALA A 89 7.81 -22.01 -5.14
CA ALA A 89 6.64 -22.87 -5.27
C ALA A 89 6.48 -23.90 -4.14
N ASP A 90 7.59 -24.33 -3.56
CA ASP A 90 7.69 -25.46 -2.62
C ASP A 90 7.99 -25.02 -1.18
N THR A 91 8.37 -23.77 -0.97
CA THR A 91 8.85 -23.27 0.32
C THR A 91 8.05 -22.04 0.73
N ARG A 92 7.30 -22.15 1.82
CA ARG A 92 6.61 -21.02 2.45
C ARG A 92 7.58 -20.28 3.36
N GLU A 93 7.60 -18.96 3.24
CA GLU A 93 8.31 -18.08 4.17
C GLU A 93 7.77 -18.26 5.59
N LYS A 94 8.67 -18.41 6.55
CA LYS A 94 8.30 -18.59 7.96
C LYS A 94 7.88 -17.27 8.58
N ASN A 95 7.06 -17.32 9.63
CA ASN A 95 6.61 -16.13 10.35
C ASN A 95 7.79 -15.28 10.87
N GLU A 96 8.88 -15.91 11.32
CA GLU A 96 10.08 -15.22 11.78
C GLU A 96 10.83 -14.53 10.64
N GLU A 97 10.79 -15.12 9.43
CA GLU A 97 11.39 -14.54 8.22
C GLU A 97 10.58 -13.33 7.75
N VAL A 98 9.23 -13.41 7.80
CA VAL A 98 8.34 -12.27 7.55
C VAL A 98 8.61 -11.14 8.54
N ALA A 99 8.69 -11.45 9.84
CA ALA A 99 9.00 -10.46 10.87
C ALA A 99 10.37 -9.80 10.63
N ALA A 100 11.41 -10.59 10.33
CA ALA A 100 12.73 -10.06 10.03
C ALA A 100 12.75 -9.16 8.78
N ARG A 101 12.01 -9.56 7.73
CA ARG A 101 11.83 -8.75 6.51
C ARG A 101 11.06 -7.46 6.82
N GLY A 102 10.04 -7.53 7.66
CA GLY A 102 9.28 -6.39 8.15
C GLY A 102 10.12 -5.39 8.92
N LEU A 103 11.02 -5.85 9.81
CA LEU A 103 11.93 -4.96 10.52
C LEU A 103 12.91 -4.26 9.56
N LYS A 104 13.42 -4.96 8.53
CA LYS A 104 14.22 -4.31 7.46
C LYS A 104 13.42 -3.26 6.71
N PHE A 105 12.14 -3.52 6.43
CA PHE A 105 11.24 -2.54 5.82
C PHE A 105 11.07 -1.29 6.70
N LEU A 106 10.84 -1.46 8.01
CA LEU A 106 10.74 -0.32 8.94
C LEU A 106 12.05 0.47 9.03
N SER A 107 13.21 -0.21 9.02
CA SER A 107 14.51 0.48 8.95
C SER A 107 14.69 1.28 7.66
N TRP A 108 14.26 0.74 6.51
CA TRP A 108 14.25 1.48 5.25
C TRP A 108 13.27 2.65 5.25
N LEU A 109 12.07 2.48 5.83
CA LEU A 109 11.13 3.58 6.01
C LEU A 109 11.75 4.73 6.82
N TRP A 110 12.63 4.42 7.77
CA TRP A 110 13.35 5.42 8.54
C TRP A 110 14.30 6.31 7.74
N THR A 111 14.75 5.83 6.59
CA THR A 111 15.65 6.60 5.73
C THR A 111 14.88 7.52 4.76
N ARG A 112 13.54 7.51 4.82
CA ARG A 112 12.70 8.32 3.95
C ARG A 112 12.68 9.76 4.44
N LYS A 113 12.68 10.69 3.48
CA LYS A 113 12.56 12.14 3.75
C LYS A 113 11.11 12.57 3.98
N GLU A 114 10.17 11.74 3.54
CA GLU A 114 8.73 11.96 3.67
C GLU A 114 8.29 11.82 5.14
N LYS A 115 7.45 12.73 5.63
CA LYS A 115 6.95 12.72 7.02
C LYS A 115 5.66 11.94 7.19
N GLU A 116 4.79 12.00 6.17
CA GLU A 116 3.52 11.29 6.12
C GLU A 116 3.62 10.25 5.01
N ILE A 117 3.58 8.97 5.39
CA ILE A 117 3.75 7.85 4.46
C ILE A 117 2.57 6.91 4.61
N ALA A 118 1.84 6.69 3.53
CA ALA A 118 0.83 5.65 3.45
C ALA A 118 1.49 4.33 3.03
N ILE A 119 1.30 3.27 3.81
CA ILE A 119 1.80 1.92 3.51
C ILE A 119 0.60 1.06 3.13
N VAL A 120 0.51 0.65 1.87
CA VAL A 120 -0.55 -0.24 1.38
C VAL A 120 0.03 -1.63 1.20
N THR A 121 -0.33 -2.54 2.10
CA THR A 121 0.25 -3.89 2.22
C THR A 121 -0.83 -4.89 2.69
N HIS A 122 -0.42 -6.04 3.18
CA HIS A 122 -1.28 -7.18 3.52
C HIS A 122 -1.33 -7.42 5.03
N SER A 123 -2.44 -8.00 5.51
CA SER A 123 -2.64 -8.20 6.96
C SER A 123 -1.62 -9.17 7.57
N GLY A 124 -1.19 -10.22 6.87
CA GLY A 124 -0.23 -11.18 7.41
C GLY A 124 1.13 -10.52 7.65
N PHE A 125 1.61 -9.78 6.65
CA PHE A 125 2.82 -8.96 6.76
C PHE A 125 2.75 -7.99 7.95
N LEU A 126 1.68 -7.20 8.06
CA LEU A 126 1.50 -6.23 9.16
C LEU A 126 1.50 -6.92 10.52
N TYR A 127 0.75 -8.02 10.66
CA TYR A 127 0.63 -8.74 11.92
C TYR A 127 1.99 -9.21 12.44
N HIS A 128 2.79 -9.92 11.64
CA HIS A 128 4.09 -10.42 12.10
C HIS A 128 5.12 -9.30 12.30
N THR A 129 5.11 -8.29 11.43
CA THR A 129 6.03 -7.14 11.52
C THR A 129 5.76 -6.34 12.79
N LEU A 130 4.51 -5.94 13.03
CA LEU A 130 4.13 -5.13 14.20
C LEU A 130 4.17 -5.94 15.49
N SER A 131 3.99 -7.26 15.44
CA SER A 131 4.24 -8.15 16.59
C SER A 131 5.71 -8.18 17.00
N ALA A 132 6.64 -8.08 16.05
CA ALA A 132 8.08 -8.02 16.33
C ALA A 132 8.60 -6.60 16.63
N PHE A 133 7.87 -5.56 16.25
CA PHE A 133 8.25 -4.15 16.44
C PHE A 133 7.69 -3.54 17.75
N GLY A 134 8.24 -2.42 18.21
CA GLY A 134 7.60 -1.63 19.28
C GLY A 134 7.61 -2.29 20.66
N SER A 135 8.68 -3.00 21.01
CA SER A 135 8.87 -3.55 22.38
C SER A 135 8.91 -2.47 23.47
N ASP A 136 9.13 -1.21 23.07
CA ASP A 136 9.14 -0.03 23.92
C ASP A 136 7.81 0.75 23.89
N CYS A 137 6.80 0.27 23.17
CA CYS A 137 5.46 0.84 23.18
C CYS A 137 4.73 0.54 24.50
N HIS A 138 3.79 1.42 24.87
CA HIS A 138 2.86 1.13 25.96
C HIS A 138 2.05 -0.14 25.62
N PRO A 139 1.74 -1.03 26.59
CA PRO A 139 1.03 -2.28 26.32
C PRO A 139 -0.26 -2.11 25.51
N SER A 140 -1.07 -1.08 25.80
CA SER A 140 -2.30 -0.82 25.03
C SER A 140 -2.05 -0.46 23.56
N VAL A 141 -0.95 0.25 23.26
CA VAL A 141 -0.54 0.56 21.88
C VAL A 141 -0.07 -0.72 21.20
N LYS A 142 0.72 -1.52 21.93
CA LYS A 142 1.21 -2.81 21.44
C LYS A 142 0.06 -3.75 21.09
N ASP A 143 -0.93 -3.86 21.98
CA ASP A 143 -2.11 -4.69 21.77
C ASP A 143 -2.92 -4.22 20.54
N GLU A 144 -3.03 -2.91 20.30
CA GLU A 144 -3.76 -2.36 19.17
C GLU A 144 -3.06 -2.61 17.83
N ILE A 145 -1.76 -2.31 17.75
CA ILE A 145 -1.01 -2.42 16.48
C ILE A 145 -0.81 -3.88 16.06
N CYS A 146 -0.90 -4.83 17.00
CA CYS A 146 -0.74 -6.26 16.73
C CYS A 146 -2.05 -6.96 16.35
N LYS A 147 -3.20 -6.27 16.31
CA LYS A 147 -4.44 -6.89 15.80
C LYS A 147 -4.35 -7.07 14.29
N HIS A 148 -4.92 -8.16 13.79
CA HIS A 148 -5.13 -8.34 12.35
C HIS A 148 -5.91 -7.15 11.78
N PHE A 149 -5.57 -6.78 10.55
CA PHE A 149 -6.22 -5.71 9.82
C PHE A 149 -7.32 -6.34 8.95
N ALA A 150 -8.50 -5.74 8.94
CA ALA A 150 -9.54 -6.05 7.97
C ALA A 150 -9.17 -5.53 6.58
N ASN A 151 -9.88 -5.99 5.56
CA ASN A 151 -9.67 -5.53 4.19
C ASN A 151 -9.94 -4.03 4.08
N CYS A 152 -8.99 -3.31 3.49
CA CYS A 152 -9.00 -1.85 3.36
C CYS A 152 -9.06 -1.07 4.70
N GLU A 153 -8.76 -1.71 5.83
CA GLU A 153 -8.64 -1.02 7.12
C GLU A 153 -7.41 -0.09 7.13
N LEU A 154 -7.62 1.14 7.60
CA LEU A 154 -6.56 2.13 7.79
C LEU A 154 -6.28 2.33 9.28
N ARG A 155 -5.03 2.14 9.70
CA ARG A 155 -4.56 2.58 11.03
C ARG A 155 -3.44 3.58 10.89
N SER A 156 -3.58 4.69 11.61
CA SER A 156 -2.54 5.72 11.70
C SER A 156 -1.62 5.43 12.88
N VAL A 157 -0.32 5.42 12.63
CA VAL A 157 0.72 5.23 13.65
C VAL A 157 1.73 6.36 13.56
N VAL A 158 2.13 6.90 14.70
CA VAL A 158 3.23 7.86 14.79
C VAL A 158 4.47 7.13 15.27
N ILE A 159 5.52 7.15 14.44
CA ILE A 159 6.81 6.57 14.78
C ILE A 159 7.76 7.73 15.10
N ILE A 160 8.45 7.65 16.25
CA ILE A 160 9.26 8.75 16.78
C ILE A 160 10.74 8.36 16.80
N ASP A 161 11.58 9.23 16.23
CA ASP A 161 13.03 9.11 16.37
C ASP A 161 13.53 9.66 17.69
N ARG A 162 13.90 8.73 18.58
CA ARG A 162 14.51 9.07 19.87
C ARG A 162 16.01 9.34 19.75
N SER A 163 16.63 9.07 18.60
CA SER A 163 18.07 9.28 18.38
C SER A 163 18.44 10.75 18.12
N MET A 164 17.46 11.65 17.94
CA MET A 164 17.67 13.09 17.73
C MET A 164 18.55 13.44 16.51
N MET A 165 18.62 12.56 15.49
CA MET A 165 19.58 12.68 14.39
C MET A 165 19.11 13.45 13.14
N GLY A 166 17.94 14.12 13.13
CA GLY A 166 17.49 14.84 11.93
C GLY A 166 16.55 16.01 12.19
N SER A 167 16.84 17.16 11.56
CA SER A 167 16.04 18.40 11.60
C SER A 167 15.64 18.87 10.20
N ASP A 168 15.19 17.95 9.33
CA ASP A 168 14.86 18.31 7.95
C ASP A 168 13.41 18.85 7.81
N PRO A 169 13.23 19.92 7.02
CA PRO A 169 11.90 20.46 6.71
C PRO A 169 11.07 19.49 5.87
N ALA A 170 9.75 19.51 6.03
CA ALA A 170 8.83 18.61 5.32
C ALA A 170 8.85 18.91 3.82
N THR A 171 9.21 17.95 2.97
CA THR A 171 9.30 18.18 1.52
C THR A 171 8.04 17.87 0.73
N THR A 172 7.01 17.28 1.33
CA THR A 172 5.74 16.96 0.65
C THR A 172 4.60 16.89 1.66
N ASN A 173 3.64 17.81 1.58
CA ASN A 173 2.33 17.64 2.22
C ASN A 173 1.36 17.22 1.13
N TYR A 174 1.00 15.94 1.07
CA TYR A 174 -0.21 15.53 0.37
C TYR A 174 -1.36 15.94 1.30
N PRO A 175 -2.25 16.87 0.92
CA PRO A 175 -3.30 17.35 1.82
C PRO A 175 -4.34 16.28 2.20
N GLY A 176 -4.16 15.04 1.70
CA GLY A 176 -5.14 13.99 1.81
C GLY A 176 -6.37 14.27 0.96
N LYS A 177 -7.16 13.24 0.73
CA LYS A 177 -8.61 13.41 0.73
C LYS A 177 -9.06 12.77 2.03
N ILE A 178 -9.84 13.49 2.84
CA ILE A 178 -10.66 12.80 3.85
C ILE A 178 -11.70 12.04 3.02
N PRO A 179 -11.72 10.69 3.01
CA PRO A 179 -12.73 9.96 2.28
C PRO A 179 -14.10 10.43 2.77
N SER A 180 -14.98 10.87 1.86
CA SER A 180 -16.34 11.22 2.22
C SER A 180 -17.10 9.94 2.56
N GLY A 181 -17.36 9.69 3.84
CA GLY A 181 -18.09 8.49 4.28
C GLY A 181 -17.81 8.14 5.74
N LEU A 182 -18.64 7.25 6.30
CA LEU A 182 -18.32 6.59 7.57
C LEU A 182 -17.22 5.55 7.29
N ASP A 183 -16.27 5.44 8.22
CA ASP A 183 -15.27 4.37 8.22
C ASP A 183 -15.95 3.05 8.53
N LEU A 184 -16.39 2.36 7.47
CA LEU A 184 -17.12 1.11 7.54
C LEU A 184 -16.29 0.01 6.86
N PRO A 185 -16.31 -1.23 7.39
CA PRO A 185 -15.71 -2.38 6.71
C PRO A 185 -16.26 -2.50 5.28
N SER A 186 -15.42 -2.98 4.34
CA SER A 186 -15.82 -3.18 2.93
C SER A 186 -17.13 -3.94 2.79
N ASP A 187 -17.34 -4.92 3.66
CA ASP A 187 -18.48 -5.85 3.62
C ASP A 187 -19.80 -5.17 4.01
N VAL A 188 -19.76 -3.96 4.56
CA VAL A 188 -20.92 -3.14 4.95
C VAL A 188 -21.16 -2.01 3.93
N ALA A 189 -20.17 -1.68 3.10
CA ALA A 189 -20.26 -0.60 2.12
C ALA A 189 -21.13 -0.97 0.90
N ASP A 190 -21.29 -2.27 0.60
CA ASP A 190 -22.06 -2.77 -0.55
C ASP A 190 -23.60 -2.69 -0.38
N GLU A 191 -24.12 -2.42 0.83
CA GLU A 191 -25.58 -2.44 1.07
C GLU A 191 -26.34 -1.15 0.69
N LYS A 192 -25.71 -0.18 -0.02
CA LYS A 192 -26.32 1.15 -0.31
C LYS A 192 -26.52 1.51 -1.78
N LEU A 193 -26.87 0.54 -2.63
CA LEU A 193 -27.55 0.85 -3.89
C LEU A 193 -29.02 0.43 -3.77
N PRO A 194 -29.97 1.36 -3.50
CA PRO A 194 -31.36 1.07 -3.73
C PRO A 194 -31.59 0.93 -5.24
N ASP A 195 -32.16 -0.21 -5.60
CA ASP A 195 -32.61 -0.57 -6.93
C ASP A 195 -33.72 0.41 -7.36
N GLU A 196 -33.37 1.50 -8.05
CA GLU A 196 -34.37 2.33 -8.74
C GLU A 196 -34.86 1.56 -9.97
N GLY A 197 -35.83 0.69 -9.71
CA GLY A 197 -36.57 -0.04 -10.70
C GLY A 197 -37.15 0.90 -11.76
N LYS A 198 -36.74 0.66 -13.00
CA LYS A 198 -37.49 1.07 -14.19
C LYS A 198 -38.90 0.50 -14.11
N VAL A 199 -39.91 1.36 -14.18
CA VAL A 199 -41.26 0.97 -14.62
C VAL A 199 -41.66 1.92 -15.74
N ASN A 200 -41.91 1.33 -16.90
CA ASN A 200 -42.52 1.96 -18.08
C ASN A 200 -43.95 2.43 -17.77
#